data_AF-A0A3M2B0H9-F1
#
_entry.id   AF-A0A3M2B0H9-F1
#
_cell.length_a   1.000
_cell.length_b   1.000
_cell.length_c   1.000
_cell.angle_alpha   90.00
_cell.angle_beta   90.00
_cell.angle_gamma   90.00
#
_symmetry.space_group_name_H-M   'P 1'
#
loop_
_entity.id
_entity.type
_entity.pdbx_description
1 polymer ?
#
loop_
_entity_poly.entity_id
_entity_poly.type
_entity_poly.pdbx_seq_one_letter_code
_entity_poly.pdbx_strand_id
1 'polypeptide(L)'
;MVHRLEKKALIRRVANPRDRRQVGLTLTDAGREIIQRVDQERRQRFATVLAHMGQAERHAFINGLSAFIRAGVESGTLKAMDVCLQCGLSADPNCPLVEMHAVETCR
;
A
#
# COMPACT_ATOMS: atom_id res chain seq x y z
N MET A 1 13.64 -9.25 10.25
CA MET A 1 12.24 -9.49 9.85
C MET A 1 12.09 -10.53 8.76
N VAL A 2 12.85 -10.46 7.65
CA VAL A 2 12.83 -11.40 6.51
C VAL A 2 12.91 -12.87 6.93
N HIS A 3 13.90 -13.26 7.75
CA HIS A 3 14.07 -14.65 8.21
C HIS A 3 12.81 -15.23 8.90
N ARG A 4 12.05 -14.39 9.62
CA ARG A 4 10.83 -14.85 10.31
C ARG A 4 9.69 -15.12 9.33
N LEU A 5 9.60 -14.34 8.25
CA LEU A 5 8.62 -14.55 7.18
C LEU A 5 8.97 -15.78 6.34
N GLU A 6 10.25 -15.99 6.10
CA GLU A 6 10.79 -17.17 5.41
C GLU A 6 10.54 -18.46 6.22
N LYS A 7 10.82 -18.45 7.54
CA LYS A 7 10.50 -19.57 8.44
C LYS A 7 9.01 -19.90 8.50
N LYS A 8 8.14 -18.92 8.26
CA LYS A 8 6.68 -19.10 8.16
C LYS A 8 6.20 -19.45 6.75
N ALA A 9 7.11 -19.67 5.80
CA ALA A 9 6.81 -19.94 4.39
C ALA A 9 5.91 -18.88 3.73
N LEU A 10 5.98 -17.61 4.17
CA LEU A 10 5.21 -16.50 3.60
C LEU A 10 5.96 -15.78 2.48
N ILE A 11 7.29 -15.90 2.50
CA ILE A 11 8.17 -15.43 1.44
C ILE A 11 9.16 -16.53 1.09
N ARG A 12 9.72 -16.47 -0.12
CA ARG A 12 10.83 -17.31 -0.54
C ARG A 12 11.92 -16.46 -1.20
N ARG A 13 13.16 -16.91 -1.07
CA ARG A 13 14.30 -16.34 -1.79
C ARG A 13 14.33 -16.84 -3.23
N VAL A 14 14.68 -15.96 -4.14
CA VAL A 14 14.88 -16.28 -5.55
C VAL A 14 16.26 -15.74 -5.94
N ALA A 15 17.09 -16.60 -6.52
CA ALA A 15 18.38 -16.16 -7.04
C ALA A 15 18.17 -15.14 -8.16
N ASN A 16 18.90 -14.02 -8.12
CA ASN A 16 18.85 -13.07 -9.23
C ASN A 16 19.62 -13.66 -10.42
N PRO A 17 18.98 -13.86 -11.59
CA PRO A 17 19.63 -14.45 -12.76
C PRO A 17 20.75 -13.58 -13.35
N ARG A 18 20.81 -12.28 -13.02
CA ARG A 18 21.83 -11.33 -13.51
C ARG A 18 23.01 -11.16 -12.55
N ASP A 19 22.81 -11.38 -11.25
CA ASP A 19 23.85 -11.27 -10.24
C ASP A 19 23.57 -12.23 -9.07
N ARG A 20 24.38 -13.29 -8.95
CA ARG A 20 24.23 -14.31 -7.89
C ARG A 20 24.53 -13.77 -6.48
N ARG A 21 25.12 -12.58 -6.36
CA ARG A 21 25.34 -11.91 -5.07
C ARG A 21 24.07 -11.24 -4.55
N GLN A 22 23.05 -11.08 -5.40
CA GLN A 22 21.76 -10.54 -5.03
C GLN A 22 20.72 -11.64 -4.82
N VAL A 23 19.95 -11.50 -3.75
CA VAL A 23 18.85 -12.40 -3.41
C VAL A 23 17.55 -11.63 -3.51
N GLY A 24 16.71 -11.99 -4.46
CA GLY A 24 15.34 -11.49 -4.56
C GLY A 24 14.45 -12.15 -3.51
N LEU A 25 13.43 -11.43 -3.04
CA LEU A 25 12.37 -11.97 -2.20
C LEU A 25 11.07 -11.92 -2.98
N THR A 26 10.28 -12.99 -2.90
CA THR A 26 8.93 -13.01 -3.47
C THR A 26 7.96 -13.64 -2.48
N LEU A 27 6.71 -13.22 -2.53
CA LEU A 27 5.64 -13.80 -1.74
C LEU A 27 5.36 -15.24 -2.22
N THR A 28 5.10 -16.13 -1.27
CA THR A 28 4.44 -17.40 -1.56
C THR A 28 2.93 -17.18 -1.74
N ASP A 29 2.19 -18.22 -2.15
CA ASP A 29 0.73 -18.16 -2.17
C ASP A 29 0.15 -17.86 -0.79
N ALA A 30 0.62 -18.56 0.25
CA ALA A 30 0.25 -18.29 1.64
C ALA A 30 0.57 -16.84 2.07
N GLY A 31 1.69 -16.28 1.60
CA GLY A 31 2.03 -14.88 1.84
C GLY A 31 1.04 -13.91 1.19
N ARG A 32 0.63 -14.19 -0.05
CA ARG A 32 -0.39 -13.39 -0.78
C ARG A 32 -1.75 -13.44 -0.09
N GLU A 33 -2.20 -14.62 0.33
CA GLU A 33 -3.48 -14.79 1.03
C GLU A 33 -3.55 -14.00 2.33
N ILE A 34 -2.47 -13.98 3.12
CA ILE A 34 -2.42 -13.19 4.36
C ILE A 34 -2.57 -11.70 4.06
N ILE A 35 -1.85 -11.17 3.06
CA ILE A 35 -1.95 -9.76 2.68
C ILE A 35 -3.38 -9.43 2.24
N GLN A 36 -3.97 -10.26 1.37
CA GLN A 36 -5.34 -10.07 0.92
C GLN A 36 -6.35 -10.04 2.08
N ARG A 37 -6.20 -10.95 3.05
CA ARG A 37 -7.06 -10.98 4.24
C ARG A 37 -6.92 -9.72 5.09
N VAL A 38 -5.69 -9.27 5.34
CA VAL A 38 -5.42 -8.04 6.10
C VAL A 38 -6.00 -6.81 5.38
N ASP A 39 -5.84 -6.72 4.07
CA ASP A 39 -6.40 -5.63 3.27
C ASP A 39 -7.94 -5.65 3.26
N GLN A 40 -8.54 -6.84 3.20
CA GLN A 40 -9.99 -6.99 3.28
C GLN A 40 -10.52 -6.57 4.64
N GLU A 41 -9.88 -7.01 5.73
CA GLU A 41 -10.29 -6.65 7.09
C GLU A 41 -10.16 -5.13 7.33
N ARG A 42 -9.07 -4.51 6.88
CA ARG A 42 -8.91 -3.05 6.94
C ARG A 42 -10.02 -2.32 6.18
N ARG A 43 -10.33 -2.76 4.95
CA ARG A 43 -11.41 -2.17 4.15
C ARG A 43 -12.78 -2.31 4.82
N GLN A 44 -13.09 -3.47 5.41
CA GLN A 44 -14.35 -3.69 6.12
C GLN A 44 -14.50 -2.76 7.34
N ARG A 45 -13.43 -2.55 8.10
CA ARG A 45 -13.43 -1.63 9.25
C ARG A 45 -13.77 -0.20 8.80
N PHE A 46 -13.13 0.30 7.74
CA PHE A 46 -13.46 1.64 7.22
C PHE A 46 -14.84 1.69 6.56
N ALA A 47 -15.24 0.65 5.84
CA ALA A 47 -16.56 0.58 5.22
C ALA A 47 -17.69 0.73 6.23
N THR A 48 -17.51 0.22 7.45
CA THR A 48 -18.47 0.38 8.55
C THR A 48 -18.69 1.86 8.88
N VAL A 49 -17.62 2.64 9.02
CA VAL A 49 -17.72 4.09 9.29
C VAL A 49 -18.31 4.82 8.09
N LEU A 50 -17.80 4.54 6.88
CA LEU A 50 -18.26 5.20 5.65
C LEU A 50 -19.73 4.92 5.37
N ALA A 51 -20.27 3.75 5.77
CA ALA A 51 -21.67 3.39 5.60
C ALA A 51 -22.62 4.39 6.28
N HIS A 52 -22.19 5.03 7.38
CA HIS A 52 -22.97 6.04 8.09
C HIS A 52 -22.94 7.43 7.44
N MET A 53 -22.06 7.65 6.46
CA MET A 53 -21.95 8.91 5.73
C MET A 53 -22.84 8.88 4.48
N GLY A 54 -23.48 9.99 4.15
CA GLY A 54 -24.16 10.19 2.88
C GLY A 54 -23.20 10.22 1.69
N GLN A 55 -23.70 10.00 0.48
CA GLN A 55 -22.85 9.94 -0.72
C GLN A 55 -22.05 11.24 -0.95
N ALA A 56 -22.68 12.41 -0.77
CA ALA A 56 -22.00 13.71 -0.91
C ALA A 56 -20.87 13.89 0.12
N GLU A 57 -21.09 13.47 1.36
CA GLU A 57 -20.08 13.54 2.42
C GLU A 57 -18.89 12.62 2.13
N ARG A 58 -19.12 11.41 1.61
CA ARG A 58 -18.05 10.49 1.20
C ARG A 58 -17.19 11.10 0.10
N HIS A 59 -17.81 11.71 -0.91
CA HIS A 59 -17.08 12.40 -1.98
C HIS A 59 -16.27 13.59 -1.45
N ALA A 60 -16.88 14.41 -0.60
CA ALA A 60 -16.19 15.54 0.02
C ALA A 60 -14.99 15.08 0.88
N PHE A 61 -15.14 13.99 1.62
CA PHE A 61 -14.07 13.39 2.42
C PHE A 61 -12.90 12.90 1.55
N ILE A 62 -13.18 12.16 0.47
CA ILE A 62 -12.14 11.69 -0.46
C ILE A 62 -11.39 12.86 -1.10
N ASN A 63 -12.12 13.89 -1.53
CA ASN A 63 -11.54 15.09 -2.14
C ASN A 63 -10.68 15.85 -1.14
N GLY A 64 -11.17 16.07 0.08
CA GLY A 64 -10.45 16.76 1.14
C GLY A 64 -9.19 16.00 1.57
N LEU A 65 -9.27 14.69 1.76
CA LEU A 65 -8.13 13.85 2.11
C LEU A 65 -7.07 13.86 0.99
N SER A 66 -7.50 13.76 -0.27
CA SER A 66 -6.59 13.84 -1.42
C SER A 66 -5.88 15.19 -1.49
N ALA A 67 -6.60 16.29 -1.32
CA ALA A 67 -6.02 17.64 -1.32
C ALA A 67 -5.04 17.85 -0.15
N PHE A 68 -5.39 17.35 1.04
CA PHE A 68 -4.53 17.41 2.22
C PHE A 68 -3.21 16.67 2.00
N ILE A 69 -3.26 15.44 1.46
CA ILE A 69 -2.06 14.65 1.16
C ILE A 69 -1.17 15.38 0.14
N ARG A 70 -1.76 15.91 -0.94
CA ARG A 70 -1.01 16.67 -1.95
C ARG A 70 -0.29 17.86 -1.35
N ALA A 71 -1.03 18.73 -0.64
CA ALA A 71 -0.47 19.92 -0.02
C ALA A 71 0.62 19.57 1.03
N GLY A 72 0.39 18.52 1.81
CA GLY A 72 1.37 18.05 2.79
C GLY A 72 2.67 17.56 2.15
N VAL A 73 2.57 16.83 1.03
CA VAL A 73 3.75 16.35 0.28
C VAL A 73 4.45 17.48 -0.46
N GLU A 74 3.72 18.37 -1.13
CA GLU A 74 4.27 19.53 -1.84
C GLU A 74 5.00 20.50 -0.91
N SER A 75 4.45 20.71 0.29
CA SER A 75 5.11 21.52 1.33
C SER A 75 6.32 20.86 1.99
N GLY A 76 6.57 19.57 1.71
CA GLY A 76 7.61 18.78 2.35
C GLY A 76 7.32 18.39 3.80
N THR A 77 6.14 18.74 4.34
CA THR A 77 5.72 18.39 5.70
C THR A 77 5.44 16.90 5.84
N LEU A 78 4.81 16.31 4.83
CA LEU A 78 4.58 14.87 4.73
C LEU A 78 5.59 14.29 3.73
N LYS A 79 6.32 13.24 4.13
CA LYS A 79 7.07 12.46 3.13
C LYS A 79 6.11 11.48 2.47
N ALA A 80 6.23 11.30 1.16
CA ALA A 80 5.40 10.36 0.42
C ALA A 80 5.44 8.94 1.03
N MET A 81 6.60 8.51 1.53
CA MET A 81 6.76 7.21 2.19
C MET A 81 6.05 7.07 3.54
N ASP A 82 5.77 8.18 4.23
CA ASP A 82 5.06 8.17 5.51
C ASP A 82 3.54 8.05 5.32
N VAL A 83 3.04 8.42 4.13
CA VAL A 83 1.62 8.41 3.77
C VAL A 83 1.27 7.23 2.85
N CYS A 84 2.27 6.69 2.15
CA CYS A 84 2.12 5.51 1.30
C CYS A 84 1.74 4.28 2.14
N LEU A 85 0.61 3.66 1.82
CA LEU A 85 0.17 2.43 2.48
C LEU A 85 0.90 1.17 1.99
N GLN A 86 1.82 1.30 1.02
CA GLN A 86 2.55 0.19 0.40
C GLN A 86 1.60 -0.93 -0.07
N CYS A 87 0.51 -0.53 -0.73
CA CYS A 87 -0.54 -1.44 -1.20
C CYS A 87 -0.08 -2.39 -2.33
N GLY A 88 1.12 -2.20 -2.88
CA GLY A 88 1.76 -3.13 -3.80
C GLY A 88 0.91 -3.48 -5.01
N LEU A 89 0.62 -4.77 -5.23
CA LEU A 89 -0.20 -5.26 -6.35
C LEU A 89 -1.67 -4.82 -6.27
N SER A 90 -2.12 -4.27 -5.14
CA SER A 90 -3.47 -3.72 -4.93
C SER A 90 -3.51 -2.20 -5.16
N ALA A 91 -2.50 -1.62 -5.82
CA ALA A 91 -2.40 -0.18 -6.05
C ALA A 91 -3.64 0.38 -6.74
N ASP A 92 -4.23 1.41 -6.12
CA ASP A 92 -5.33 2.18 -6.69
C ASP A 92 -4.76 3.20 -7.69
N PRO A 93 -5.21 3.22 -8.95
CA PRO A 93 -4.78 4.22 -9.93
C PRO A 93 -5.11 5.66 -9.52
N ASN A 94 -6.11 5.87 -8.63
CA ASN A 94 -6.52 7.18 -8.13
C ASN A 94 -5.80 7.56 -6.82
N CYS A 95 -4.72 6.87 -6.47
CA CYS A 95 -3.92 7.25 -5.30
C CYS A 95 -3.29 8.63 -5.51
N PRO A 96 -3.45 9.60 -4.60
CA PRO A 96 -2.88 10.94 -4.75
C PRO A 96 -1.35 10.91 -4.94
N LEU A 97 -0.65 9.98 -4.30
CA LEU A 97 0.81 9.85 -4.44
C LEU A 97 1.23 9.31 -5.81
N VAL A 98 0.40 8.47 -6.44
CA VAL A 98 0.63 7.96 -7.80
C VAL A 98 0.38 9.06 -8.82
N GLU A 99 -0.72 9.79 -8.69
CA GLU A 99 -1.04 10.92 -9.58
C GLU A 99 -0.01 12.06 -9.50
N MET A 100 0.56 12.30 -8.31
CA MET A 100 1.64 13.27 -8.12
C MET A 100 3.00 12.80 -8.63
N HIS A 101 3.14 11.53 -9.03
CA HIS A 101 4.43 10.88 -9.25
C HIS A 101 5.40 10.99 -8.04
N ALA A 102 4.84 11.04 -6.83
CA ALA A 102 5.59 11.26 -5.58
C ALA A 102 6.26 9.98 -5.04
N VAL A 103 6.03 8.82 -5.67
CA VAL A 103 6.63 7.54 -5.32
C VAL A 103 7.26 6.88 -6.56
N GLU A 104 8.55 6.56 -6.50
CA GLU A 104 9.27 5.92 -7.61
C GLU A 104 8.79 4.49 -7.88
N THR A 105 8.25 3.80 -6.87
CA THR A 105 7.69 2.47 -7.04
C THR A 105 6.57 2.22 -6.02
N CYS A 106 5.32 2.15 -6.48
CA CYS A 106 4.19 1.69 -5.67
C CYS A 106 4.18 0.14 -5.63
N ARG A 107 5.22 -0.46 -5.04
CA ARG A 107 5.38 -1.91 -4.89
C ARG A 107 5.48 -2.32 -3.43
#